data_AF-A0A9P7DJ16-F1
#
_entry.id   AF-A0A9P7DJ16-F1
#
_cell.length_a   1.000
_cell.length_b   1.000
_cell.length_c   1.000
_cell.angle_alpha   90.00
_cell.angle_beta   90.00
_cell.angle_gamma   90.00
#
_symmetry.space_group_name_H-M   'P 1'
#
loop_
_entity.id
_entity.type
_entity.pdbx_description
1 polymer ?
#
loop_
_entity_poly.entity_id
_entity_poly.type
_entity_poly.pdbx_seq_one_letter_code
_entity_poly.pdbx_strand_id
1 'polypeptide(L)'
;IGRGGFKSAHPGWLTLASHIPTTGLGSIPHQKVVVKRPFIKIFPPSGPSAGTYKVGRYAVADELSKQFKEANVLYWANSLLDLTYAFVNRCVAASSAPPPFEIPHLRFVHAGLALSFLPGQMIVTKPGAKPCSVRAAFLLEELIPGGPDAFVKFIHNTDCDPLLDPDEDGYSTALFLAFTQHVQYEKTGGLAYISDYQGA
;
A
#
# COMPACT_ATOMS: atom_id res chain seq x y z
N ILE A 1 -13.80 1.59 6.45
CA ILE A 1 -12.46 1.64 7.07
C ILE A 1 -12.10 3.09 7.31
N GLY A 2 -11.98 3.91 6.27
CA GLY A 2 -11.77 5.33 6.49
C GLY A 2 -11.57 6.13 5.23
N ARG A 3 -11.26 7.42 5.42
CA ARG A 3 -10.88 8.34 4.36
C ARG A 3 -9.59 9.01 4.78
N GLY A 4 -8.56 8.91 3.94
CA GLY A 4 -7.30 9.63 4.13
C GLY A 4 -7.31 11.00 3.44
N GLY A 5 -6.12 11.56 3.25
CA GLY A 5 -5.96 12.88 2.63
C GLY A 5 -6.48 12.96 1.18
N PHE A 6 -6.35 11.88 0.41
CA PHE A 6 -6.59 11.86 -1.05
C PHE A 6 -7.22 10.55 -1.57
N LYS A 7 -7.40 9.54 -0.71
CA LYS A 7 -8.01 8.24 -1.03
C LYS A 7 -9.10 7.88 -0.02
N SER A 8 -10.15 7.23 -0.49
CA SER A 8 -11.14 6.55 0.36
C SER A 8 -10.88 5.05 0.40
N ALA A 9 -11.07 4.41 1.55
CA ALA A 9 -10.87 2.99 1.76
C ALA A 9 -12.16 2.29 2.21
N HIS A 10 -12.61 1.34 1.40
CA HIS A 10 -13.87 0.61 1.59
C HIS A 10 -13.59 -0.88 1.80
N PRO A 11 -14.33 -1.58 2.68
CA PRO A 11 -14.24 -3.03 2.73
C PRO A 11 -14.77 -3.64 1.42
N GLY A 12 -14.18 -4.76 1.01
CA GLY A 12 -14.64 -5.53 -0.15
C GLY A 12 -14.27 -7.00 -0.03
N TRP A 13 -14.71 -7.76 -1.03
CA TRP A 13 -14.40 -9.18 -1.16
C TRP A 13 -13.88 -9.44 -2.57
N LEU A 14 -12.81 -10.22 -2.66
CA LEU A 14 -12.24 -10.67 -3.92
C LEU A 14 -12.67 -12.12 -4.17
N THR A 15 -13.37 -12.33 -5.28
CA THR A 15 -13.76 -13.66 -5.75
C THR A 15 -13.23 -13.83 -7.17
N LEU A 16 -12.26 -14.73 -7.34
CA LEU A 16 -11.72 -15.09 -8.64
C LEU A 16 -12.44 -16.35 -9.13
N ALA A 17 -13.10 -16.25 -10.28
CA ALA A 17 -13.86 -17.35 -10.87
C ALA A 17 -12.99 -18.35 -11.65
N SER A 18 -11.77 -17.96 -12.03
CA SER A 18 -10.79 -18.78 -12.74
C SER A 18 -9.38 -18.45 -12.25
N HIS A 19 -8.50 -19.46 -12.25
CA HIS A 19 -7.08 -19.33 -11.88
C HIS A 19 -6.83 -18.68 -10.51
N ILE A 20 -7.27 -19.36 -9.45
CA ILE A 20 -6.95 -18.96 -8.07
C ILE A 20 -5.42 -19.06 -7.89
N PRO A 21 -4.72 -17.95 -7.60
CA PRO A 21 -3.29 -17.97 -7.32
C PRO A 21 -2.98 -18.89 -6.13
N THR A 22 -1.82 -19.55 -6.14
CA THR A 22 -1.37 -20.36 -4.99
C THR A 22 -0.90 -19.50 -3.81
N THR A 23 -0.49 -18.26 -4.06
CA THR A 23 -0.02 -17.29 -3.07
C THR A 23 -0.48 -15.87 -3.44
N GLY A 24 -0.41 -14.94 -2.48
CA GLY A 24 -0.71 -13.54 -2.73
C GLY A 24 -2.21 -13.18 -2.71
N LEU A 25 -2.53 -11.99 -3.21
CA LEU A 25 -3.90 -11.48 -3.25
C LEU A 25 -4.79 -12.33 -4.17
N GLY A 26 -5.92 -12.82 -3.65
CA GLY A 26 -6.86 -13.69 -4.36
C GLY A 26 -6.58 -15.19 -4.19
N SER A 27 -5.54 -15.58 -3.45
CA SER A 27 -5.26 -16.99 -3.12
C SER A 27 -6.28 -17.62 -2.17
N ILE A 28 -7.00 -16.79 -1.43
CA ILE A 28 -8.07 -17.21 -0.53
C ILE A 28 -9.42 -17.00 -1.23
N PRO A 29 -10.29 -18.03 -1.32
CA PRO A 29 -11.65 -17.85 -1.82
C PRO A 29 -12.41 -16.79 -1.00
N HIS A 30 -13.08 -15.86 -1.68
CA HIS A 30 -13.81 -14.75 -1.05
C HIS A 30 -12.94 -13.93 -0.08
N GLN A 31 -11.66 -13.72 -0.42
CA GLN A 31 -10.72 -12.97 0.42
C GLN A 31 -11.26 -11.57 0.74
N LYS A 32 -11.24 -11.21 2.03
CA LYS A 32 -11.53 -9.84 2.46
C LYS A 32 -10.40 -8.92 2.00
N VAL A 33 -10.77 -7.81 1.38
CA VAL A 33 -9.84 -6.82 0.84
C VAL A 33 -10.26 -5.41 1.22
N VAL A 34 -9.31 -4.49 1.11
CA VAL A 34 -9.56 -3.05 1.14
C VAL A 34 -9.57 -2.53 -0.29
N VAL A 35 -10.68 -1.90 -0.69
CA VAL A 35 -10.83 -1.24 -1.98
C VAL A 35 -10.53 0.25 -1.80
N LYS A 36 -9.40 0.70 -2.33
CA LYS A 36 -8.97 2.10 -2.29
C LYS A 36 -9.23 2.80 -3.62
N ARG A 37 -9.74 4.03 -3.52
CA ARG A 37 -10.04 4.88 -4.68
C ARG A 37 -9.65 6.34 -4.42
N PRO A 38 -8.90 6.99 -5.33
CA PRO A 38 -8.57 8.41 -5.19
C PRO A 38 -9.81 9.29 -5.35
N PHE A 39 -9.74 10.49 -4.78
CA PHE A 39 -10.80 11.49 -4.93
C PHE A 39 -10.24 12.91 -4.99
N ILE A 40 -11.04 13.83 -5.53
CA ILE A 40 -10.75 15.26 -5.54
C ILE A 40 -11.55 15.94 -4.43
N LYS A 41 -10.95 16.87 -3.70
CA LYS A 41 -11.67 17.74 -2.77
C LYS A 41 -12.27 18.90 -3.57
N ILE A 42 -13.60 18.96 -3.64
CA ILE A 42 -14.33 20.07 -4.28
C ILE A 42 -14.78 21.02 -3.17
N PHE A 43 -14.17 22.19 -3.11
CA PHE A 43 -14.48 23.23 -2.13
C PHE A 43 -15.63 24.11 -2.63
N PRO A 44 -16.42 24.72 -1.72
CA PRO A 44 -17.42 25.69 -2.10
C PRO A 44 -16.77 26.94 -2.72
N PRO A 45 -17.52 27.75 -3.50
CA PRO A 45 -17.02 28.98 -4.13
C PRO A 45 -16.46 29.99 -3.12
N SER A 46 -16.94 29.96 -1.88
CA SER A 46 -16.47 30.77 -0.76
C SER A 46 -15.06 30.41 -0.27
N GLY A 47 -14.40 29.43 -0.89
CA GLY A 47 -13.06 28.99 -0.56
C GLY A 47 -13.02 27.80 0.41
N PRO A 48 -11.82 27.30 0.72
CA PRO A 48 -11.63 26.19 1.66
C PRO A 48 -11.96 26.64 3.09
N SER A 49 -13.12 26.24 3.60
CA SER A 49 -13.42 26.27 5.04
C SER A 49 -13.07 24.91 5.64
N ALA A 50 -12.39 24.91 6.79
CA ALA A 50 -11.94 23.70 7.48
C ALA A 50 -13.08 22.68 7.62
N GLY A 51 -12.88 21.48 7.09
CA GLY A 51 -13.85 20.36 7.16
C GLY A 51 -14.90 20.30 6.06
N THR A 52 -15.07 21.34 5.23
CA THR A 52 -16.15 21.41 4.23
C THR A 52 -15.62 21.24 2.80
N TYR A 53 -15.68 20.01 2.29
CA TYR A 53 -15.48 19.72 0.86
C TYR A 53 -16.40 18.58 0.41
N LYS A 54 -16.80 18.61 -0.85
CA LYS A 54 -17.46 17.49 -1.52
C LYS A 54 -16.42 16.56 -2.14
N VAL A 55 -16.72 15.26 -2.16
CA VAL A 55 -15.86 14.26 -2.79
C VAL A 55 -16.17 14.21 -4.28
N GLY A 56 -15.22 14.66 -5.11
CA GLY A 56 -15.25 14.54 -6.57
C GLY A 56 -14.54 13.29 -7.09
N ARG A 57 -14.79 12.96 -8.35
CA ARG A 57 -14.12 11.86 -9.07
C ARG A 57 -13.19 12.40 -10.14
N TYR A 58 -12.06 11.73 -10.31
CA TYR A 58 -11.17 11.96 -11.44
C TYR A 58 -11.80 11.43 -12.73
N ALA A 59 -11.37 11.98 -13.87
CA ALA A 59 -11.59 11.34 -15.15
C ALA A 59 -10.92 9.95 -15.15
N VAL A 60 -11.45 9.00 -15.93
CA VAL A 60 -10.97 7.60 -15.91
C VAL A 60 -9.47 7.50 -16.19
N ALA A 61 -8.96 8.26 -17.16
CA ALA A 61 -7.54 8.25 -17.51
C ALA A 61 -6.65 8.72 -16.32
N ASP A 62 -7.08 9.77 -15.62
CA ASP A 62 -6.36 10.30 -14.45
C ASP A 62 -6.44 9.37 -13.25
N GLU A 63 -7.59 8.73 -13.03
CA GLU A 63 -7.79 7.74 -11.98
C GLU A 63 -6.89 6.52 -12.23
N LEU A 64 -6.88 6.02 -13.46
CA LEU A 64 -6.06 4.89 -13.89
C LEU A 64 -4.56 5.20 -13.68
N SER A 65 -4.09 6.35 -14.17
CA SER A 65 -2.71 6.79 -14.00
C SER A 65 -2.30 6.87 -12.52
N LYS A 66 -3.17 7.42 -11.66
CA LYS A 66 -2.92 7.50 -10.21
C LYS A 66 -2.84 6.13 -9.57
N GLN A 67 -3.78 5.24 -9.87
CA GLN A 67 -3.79 3.90 -9.28
C GLN A 67 -2.61 3.05 -9.74
N PHE A 68 -2.18 3.17 -11.01
CA PHE A 68 -0.95 2.54 -11.49
C PHE A 68 0.28 3.05 -10.75
N LYS A 69 0.37 4.37 -10.52
CA LYS A 69 1.48 4.93 -9.74
C LYS A 69 1.51 4.36 -8.33
N GLU A 70 0.37 4.27 -7.66
CA GLU A 70 0.26 3.70 -6.31
C GLU A 70 0.64 2.21 -6.27
N ALA A 71 0.17 1.42 -7.23
CA ALA A 71 0.55 0.01 -7.36
C ALA A 71 2.07 -0.15 -7.58
N ASN A 72 2.67 0.70 -8.42
CA ASN A 72 4.12 0.70 -8.65
C ASN A 72 4.90 1.12 -7.38
N VAL A 73 4.40 2.09 -6.60
CA VAL A 73 5.03 2.46 -5.33
C VAL A 73 5.04 1.28 -4.36
N LEU A 74 3.95 0.52 -4.26
CA LEU A 74 3.91 -0.69 -3.42
C LEU A 74 4.85 -1.80 -3.94
N TYR A 75 4.98 -1.94 -5.26
CA TYR A 75 5.96 -2.85 -5.85
C TYR A 75 7.39 -2.48 -5.44
N TRP A 76 7.79 -1.22 -5.61
CA TRP A 76 9.11 -0.73 -5.20
C TRP A 76 9.33 -0.82 -3.70
N ALA A 77 8.29 -0.55 -2.89
CA ALA A 77 8.35 -0.64 -1.44
C ALA A 77 8.68 -2.09 -0.99
N ASN A 78 8.05 -3.10 -1.60
CA ASN A 78 8.42 -4.50 -1.34
C ASN A 78 9.88 -4.78 -1.71
N SER A 79 10.32 -4.37 -2.91
CA SER A 79 11.71 -4.61 -3.35
C SER A 79 12.76 -3.94 -2.45
N LEU A 80 12.47 -2.73 -1.95
CA LEU A 80 13.35 -2.01 -1.03
C LEU A 80 13.39 -2.65 0.36
N LEU A 81 12.28 -3.22 0.82
CA LEU A 81 12.26 -4.00 2.07
C LEU A 81 13.02 -5.32 1.92
N ASP A 82 12.87 -6.02 0.80
CA ASP A 82 13.63 -7.23 0.49
C ASP A 82 15.14 -6.93 0.43
N LEU A 83 15.53 -5.79 -0.16
CA LEU A 83 16.91 -5.30 -0.15
C LEU A 83 17.43 -5.15 1.28
N THR A 84 16.64 -4.56 2.19
CA THR A 84 17.01 -4.41 3.60
C THR A 84 17.18 -5.77 4.28
N TYR A 85 16.26 -6.72 4.09
CA TYR A 85 16.42 -8.06 4.67
C TYR A 85 17.61 -8.82 4.11
N ALA A 86 17.88 -8.71 2.80
CA ALA A 86 19.07 -9.29 2.21
C ALA A 86 20.36 -8.69 2.79
N PHE A 87 20.36 -7.40 3.14
CA PHE A 87 21.45 -6.78 3.88
C PHE A 87 21.57 -7.35 5.31
N VAL A 88 20.48 -7.36 6.07
CA VAL A 88 20.44 -7.89 7.45
C VAL A 88 20.93 -9.34 7.49
N ASN A 89 20.42 -10.21 6.63
CA ASN A 89 20.77 -11.63 6.58
C ASN A 89 22.27 -11.83 6.33
N ARG A 90 22.90 -11.01 5.48
CA ARG A 90 24.36 -11.04 5.27
C ARG A 90 25.13 -10.64 6.52
N CYS A 91 24.68 -9.59 7.23
CA CYS A 91 25.31 -9.15 8.48
C CYS A 91 25.19 -10.22 9.57
N VAL A 92 24.02 -10.84 9.72
CA VAL A 92 23.79 -11.91 10.69
C VAL A 92 24.65 -13.13 10.37
N ALA A 93 24.70 -13.55 9.10
CA ALA A 93 25.52 -14.69 8.67
C ALA A 93 27.03 -14.47 8.86
N ALA A 94 27.48 -13.21 8.79
CA ALA A 94 28.88 -12.85 9.02
C ALA A 94 29.24 -12.67 10.52
N SER A 95 28.24 -12.62 11.41
CA SER A 95 28.45 -12.42 12.83
C SER A 95 28.87 -13.72 13.53
N SER A 96 29.78 -13.62 14.49
CA SER A 96 30.19 -14.75 15.35
C SER A 96 29.20 -15.03 16.48
N ALA A 97 28.24 -14.13 16.71
CA ALA A 97 27.22 -14.25 17.75
C ALA A 97 25.83 -13.91 17.18
N PRO A 98 24.75 -14.52 17.70
CA PRO A 98 23.40 -14.14 17.31
C PRO A 98 23.10 -12.69 17.72
N PRO A 99 22.15 -12.02 17.03
CA PRO A 99 21.69 -10.69 17.42
C PRO A 99 21.20 -10.70 18.88
N PRO A 100 21.53 -9.67 19.69
CA PRO A 100 21.08 -9.59 21.08
C PRO A 100 19.61 -9.18 21.23
N PHE A 101 18.90 -8.99 20.11
CA PHE A 101 17.48 -8.63 20.04
C PHE A 101 16.81 -9.38 18.88
N GLU A 102 15.49 -9.50 18.96
CA GLU A 102 14.70 -10.04 17.85
C GLU A 102 14.63 -9.03 16.71
N ILE A 103 14.91 -9.48 15.49
CA ILE A 103 14.76 -8.66 14.29
C ILE A 103 13.32 -8.79 13.80
N PRO A 104 12.54 -7.69 13.71
CA PRO A 104 11.18 -7.75 13.20
C PRO A 104 11.11 -8.31 11.76
N HIS A 105 10.12 -9.15 11.49
CA HIS A 105 9.84 -9.71 10.17
C HIS A 105 8.52 -9.14 9.62
N LEU A 106 8.62 -7.94 9.09
CA LEU A 106 7.55 -7.16 8.47
C LEU A 106 7.45 -7.43 6.96
N ARG A 107 6.26 -7.18 6.40
CA ARG A 107 6.01 -7.14 4.95
C ARG A 107 4.98 -6.08 4.62
N PHE A 108 4.98 -5.58 3.39
CA PHE A 108 3.81 -4.85 2.91
C PHE A 108 2.67 -5.83 2.60
N VAL A 109 1.44 -5.32 2.67
CA VAL A 109 0.25 -6.05 2.22
C VAL A 109 0.37 -6.38 0.74
N HIS A 110 -0.12 -7.54 0.34
CA HIS A 110 -0.28 -7.81 -1.08
C HIS A 110 -1.34 -6.86 -1.66
N ALA A 111 -1.06 -6.33 -2.84
CA ALA A 111 -1.94 -5.39 -3.49
C ALA A 111 -2.08 -5.72 -4.98
N GLY A 112 -3.18 -5.27 -5.57
CA GLY A 112 -3.49 -5.48 -6.98
C GLY A 112 -4.30 -4.34 -7.55
N LEU A 113 -4.17 -4.12 -8.86
CA LEU A 113 -4.99 -3.16 -9.59
C LEU A 113 -6.25 -3.86 -10.11
N ALA A 114 -7.42 -3.34 -9.76
CA ALA A 114 -8.70 -3.80 -10.28
C ALA A 114 -9.31 -2.77 -11.23
N LEU A 115 -9.67 -3.23 -12.43
CA LEU A 115 -10.35 -2.42 -13.44
C LEU A 115 -11.80 -2.87 -13.54
N SER A 116 -12.71 -1.91 -13.42
CA SER A 116 -14.12 -2.14 -13.72
C SER A 116 -14.40 -1.74 -15.16
N PHE A 117 -15.25 -2.52 -15.82
CA PHE A 117 -15.63 -2.33 -17.22
C PHE A 117 -17.14 -2.16 -17.35
N LEU A 118 -17.59 -1.59 -18.47
CA LEU A 118 -19.03 -1.47 -18.74
C LEU A 118 -19.66 -2.86 -18.98
N PRO A 119 -20.88 -3.11 -18.47
CA PRO A 119 -21.60 -4.36 -18.72
C PRO A 119 -21.75 -4.62 -20.22
N GLY A 120 -21.59 -5.88 -20.65
CA GLY A 120 -21.75 -6.30 -22.05
C GLY A 120 -20.49 -6.13 -22.92
N GLN A 121 -19.41 -5.52 -22.41
CA GLN A 121 -18.10 -5.57 -23.05
C GLN A 121 -17.28 -6.67 -22.37
N MET A 122 -17.39 -7.92 -22.85
CA MET A 122 -16.42 -8.94 -22.47
C MET A 122 -15.02 -8.49 -22.92
N ILE A 123 -13.98 -8.88 -22.17
CA ILE A 123 -12.60 -8.86 -22.69
C ILE A 123 -12.55 -9.92 -23.79
N VAL A 124 -13.02 -9.56 -24.98
CA VAL A 124 -12.99 -10.43 -26.15
C VAL A 124 -11.62 -10.26 -26.78
N THR A 125 -10.73 -11.22 -26.57
CA THR A 125 -9.41 -11.33 -27.23
C THR A 125 -9.52 -11.75 -28.71
N LYS A 126 -10.64 -11.44 -29.38
CA LYS A 126 -10.80 -11.70 -30.82
C LYS A 126 -10.24 -10.51 -31.61
N PRO A 127 -9.50 -10.76 -32.71
CA PRO A 127 -9.10 -9.71 -33.63
C PRO A 127 -10.35 -8.94 -34.13
N GLY A 128 -10.37 -7.61 -33.93
CA GLY A 128 -11.48 -6.75 -34.35
C GLY A 128 -12.55 -6.44 -33.29
N ALA A 129 -12.41 -6.93 -32.05
CA ALA A 129 -13.28 -6.50 -30.95
C ALA A 129 -13.07 -5.02 -30.60
N LYS A 130 -14.15 -4.28 -30.35
CA LYS A 130 -14.06 -2.89 -29.87
C LYS A 130 -13.35 -2.86 -28.52
N PRO A 131 -12.44 -1.90 -28.26
CA PRO A 131 -11.73 -1.82 -26.99
C PRO A 131 -12.73 -1.70 -25.85
N CYS A 132 -12.61 -2.62 -24.88
CA CYS A 132 -13.40 -2.58 -23.66
C CYS A 132 -13.06 -1.30 -22.88
N SER A 133 -14.06 -0.47 -22.64
CA SER A 133 -13.90 0.83 -21.99
C SER A 133 -13.88 0.65 -20.47
N VAL A 134 -12.73 0.95 -19.86
CA VAL A 134 -12.57 1.01 -18.41
C VAL A 134 -13.50 2.09 -17.85
N ARG A 135 -14.25 1.76 -16.80
CA ARG A 135 -15.15 2.67 -16.09
C ARG A 135 -14.51 3.29 -14.86
N ALA A 136 -13.70 2.53 -14.14
CA ALA A 136 -13.01 2.96 -12.93
C ALA A 136 -11.85 2.02 -12.60
N ALA A 137 -10.86 2.55 -11.89
CA ALA A 137 -9.70 1.82 -11.40
C ALA A 137 -9.62 1.88 -9.86
N PHE A 138 -9.31 0.73 -9.26
CA PHE A 138 -9.24 0.53 -7.82
C PHE A 138 -7.91 -0.11 -7.45
N LEU A 139 -7.35 0.31 -6.33
CA LEU A 139 -6.26 -0.42 -5.69
C LEU A 139 -6.89 -1.34 -4.65
N LEU A 140 -6.66 -2.64 -4.79
CA LEU A 140 -7.05 -3.66 -3.84
C LEU A 140 -5.87 -3.99 -2.96
N GLU A 141 -6.07 -4.07 -1.64
CA GLU A 141 -5.06 -4.48 -0.68
C GLU A 141 -5.63 -5.55 0.25
N GLU A 142 -4.77 -6.38 0.84
CA GLU A 142 -5.16 -7.26 1.92
C GLU A 142 -5.77 -6.46 3.08
N LEU A 143 -6.84 -7.01 3.68
CA LEU A 143 -7.38 -6.45 4.91
C LEU A 143 -6.48 -6.84 6.09
N ILE A 144 -5.86 -5.85 6.72
CA ILE A 144 -5.12 -6.02 7.99
C ILE A 144 -6.13 -6.30 9.12
N PRO A 145 -5.96 -7.37 9.91
CA PRO A 145 -6.84 -7.67 11.05
C PRO A 145 -6.65 -6.66 12.20
N GLY A 146 -7.56 -6.65 13.18
CA GLY A 146 -7.45 -5.80 14.39
C GLY A 146 -8.25 -4.49 14.34
N GLY A 147 -8.67 -4.03 13.15
CA GLY A 147 -9.51 -2.84 13.03
C GLY A 147 -8.74 -1.52 13.13
N PRO A 148 -9.43 -0.36 13.26
CA PRO A 148 -8.80 0.96 13.24
C PRO A 148 -7.81 1.19 14.38
N ASP A 149 -8.10 0.66 15.57
CA ASP A 149 -7.28 0.89 16.78
C ASP A 149 -5.97 0.09 16.76
N ALA A 150 -5.87 -0.92 15.90
CA ALA A 150 -4.64 -1.68 15.67
C ALA A 150 -3.74 -1.04 14.60
N PHE A 151 -4.24 -0.05 13.84
CA PHE A 151 -3.51 0.54 12.73
C PHE A 151 -2.66 1.72 13.22
N VAL A 152 -1.36 1.48 13.38
CA VAL A 152 -0.39 2.42 13.93
C VAL A 152 0.39 3.09 12.80
N LYS A 153 0.66 4.39 12.96
CA LYS A 153 1.64 5.10 12.14
C LYS A 153 2.97 5.12 12.87
N PHE A 154 3.97 4.42 12.34
CA PHE A 154 5.27 4.25 12.99
C PHE A 154 6.24 5.38 12.65
N ILE A 155 6.22 5.88 11.41
CA ILE A 155 7.14 6.93 10.92
C ILE A 155 6.34 7.97 10.12
N HIS A 156 6.61 9.25 10.34
CA HIS A 156 5.98 10.33 9.59
C HIS A 156 6.61 10.52 8.19
N ASN A 157 5.88 11.10 7.24
CA ASN A 157 6.44 11.33 5.89
C ASN A 157 7.40 12.52 5.79
N THR A 158 7.63 13.24 6.90
CA THR A 158 8.48 14.44 7.00
C THR A 158 9.59 14.28 8.02
N ASP A 159 9.68 13.12 8.65
CA ASP A 159 10.62 12.83 9.73
C ASP A 159 11.05 11.36 9.62
N CYS A 160 12.28 11.05 10.04
CA CYS A 160 12.77 9.68 10.13
C CYS A 160 12.69 9.11 11.56
N ASP A 161 12.31 9.93 12.54
CA ASP A 161 12.19 9.49 13.92
C ASP A 161 10.92 8.64 14.13
N PRO A 162 11.02 7.57 14.96
CA PRO A 162 9.85 6.86 15.48
C PRO A 162 8.82 7.81 16.07
N LEU A 163 7.55 7.60 15.72
CA LEU A 163 6.43 8.33 16.33
C LEU A 163 6.01 7.76 17.70
N LEU A 164 6.47 6.56 18.03
CA LEU A 164 6.16 5.88 19.28
C LEU A 164 7.22 6.19 20.34
N ASP A 165 6.78 6.32 21.58
CA ASP A 165 7.65 6.43 22.75
C ASP A 165 8.26 5.06 23.12
N PRO A 166 9.42 5.02 23.81
CA PRO A 166 10.11 3.76 24.12
C PRO A 166 9.31 2.72 24.91
N ASP A 167 8.30 3.14 25.66
CA ASP A 167 7.41 2.29 26.44
C ASP A 167 6.13 1.87 25.70
N GLU A 168 5.92 2.36 24.48
CA GLU A 168 4.76 1.98 23.65
C GLU A 168 5.00 0.67 22.88
N ASP A 169 3.93 -0.15 22.80
CA ASP A 169 3.93 -1.35 21.99
C ASP A 169 4.21 -1.02 20.52
N GLY A 170 5.18 -1.72 19.93
CA GLY A 170 5.61 -1.48 18.55
C GLY A 170 6.77 -0.49 18.40
N TYR A 171 7.31 0.07 19.49
CA TYR A 171 8.50 0.92 19.41
C TYR A 171 9.70 0.22 18.75
N SER A 172 9.94 -1.07 19.06
CA SER A 172 10.99 -1.87 18.42
C SER A 172 10.76 -2.02 16.90
N THR A 173 9.51 -2.13 16.47
CA THR A 173 9.10 -2.10 15.06
C THR A 173 9.41 -0.75 14.45
N ALA A 174 9.08 0.37 15.12
CA ALA A 174 9.38 1.71 14.64
C ALA A 174 10.90 1.95 14.48
N LEU A 175 11.71 1.51 15.45
CA LEU A 175 13.17 1.57 15.37
C LEU A 175 13.71 0.76 14.18
N PHE A 176 13.19 -0.46 13.98
CA PHE A 176 13.57 -1.28 12.83
C PHE A 176 13.19 -0.59 11.50
N LEU A 177 12.01 0.03 11.44
CA LEU A 177 11.57 0.77 10.26
C LEU A 177 12.47 1.99 9.99
N ALA A 178 12.87 2.76 11.00
CA ALA A 178 13.86 3.83 10.84
C ALA A 178 15.21 3.29 10.32
N PHE A 179 15.67 2.17 10.84
CA PHE A 179 16.85 1.45 10.32
C PHE A 179 16.68 1.06 8.84
N THR A 180 15.50 0.59 8.43
CA THR A 180 15.26 0.24 7.01
C THR A 180 15.41 1.46 6.10
N GLN A 181 14.99 2.65 6.53
CA GLN A 181 15.15 3.89 5.75
C GLN A 181 16.64 4.19 5.53
N HIS A 182 17.44 4.07 6.58
CA HIS A 182 18.89 4.29 6.51
C HIS A 182 19.56 3.31 5.52
N VAL A 183 19.28 2.02 5.65
CA VAL A 183 19.85 0.99 4.75
C VAL A 183 19.42 1.24 3.31
N GLN A 184 18.15 1.54 3.06
CA GLN A 184 17.66 1.79 1.70
C GLN A 184 18.32 3.02 1.09
N TYR A 185 18.42 4.12 1.84
CA TYR A 185 19.07 5.34 1.37
C TYR A 185 20.55 5.10 1.04
N GLU A 186 21.28 4.42 1.92
CA GLU A 186 22.70 4.09 1.70
C GLU A 186 22.88 3.15 0.50
N LYS A 187 22.13 2.04 0.44
CA LYS A 187 22.26 1.02 -0.61
C LYS A 187 21.77 1.47 -1.98
N THR A 188 20.92 2.49 -2.04
CA THR A 188 20.49 3.11 -3.30
C THR A 188 21.38 4.29 -3.70
N GLY A 189 22.46 4.59 -2.97
CA GLY A 189 23.32 5.74 -3.26
C GLY A 189 22.63 7.09 -3.05
N GLY A 190 21.70 7.16 -2.11
CA GLY A 190 20.92 8.36 -1.79
C GLY A 190 19.71 8.61 -2.69
N LEU A 191 19.32 7.65 -3.54
CA LEU A 191 18.26 7.85 -4.53
C LEU A 191 16.87 7.60 -3.98
N ALA A 192 16.70 6.62 -3.08
CA ALA A 192 15.38 6.22 -2.62
C ALA A 192 15.41 5.57 -1.24
N TYR A 193 14.33 5.81 -0.49
CA TYR A 193 13.96 5.09 0.72
C TYR A 193 12.45 5.16 0.88
N ILE A 194 11.89 4.30 1.71
CA ILE A 194 10.46 4.31 2.03
C ILE A 194 10.23 5.19 3.25
N SER A 195 9.13 5.94 3.26
CA SER A 195 8.69 6.72 4.41
C SER A 195 7.19 6.49 4.63
N ASP A 196 6.60 7.18 5.60
CA ASP A 196 5.17 7.07 5.94
C ASP A 196 4.75 5.64 6.34
N TYR A 197 5.62 4.94 7.08
CA TYR A 197 5.34 3.58 7.53
C TYR A 197 4.15 3.55 8.49
N GLN A 198 3.18 2.71 8.16
CA GLN A 198 1.94 2.53 8.91
C GLN A 198 1.36 1.14 8.64
N GLY A 199 0.77 0.51 9.65
CA GLY A 199 0.31 -0.87 9.59
C GLY A 199 -0.13 -1.40 10.95
N ALA A 200 -0.15 -2.72 11.11
CA ALA A 200 -0.40 -3.40 12.38
C ALA A 200 0.55 -4.59 12.52
#